data_AF-A0A661JGX1-F1
#
_entry.id   AF-A0A661JGX1-F1
#
_cell.length_a   1.000
_cell.length_b   1.000
_cell.length_c   1.000
_cell.angle_alpha   90.00
_cell.angle_beta   90.00
_cell.angle_gamma   90.00
#
_symmetry.space_group_name_H-M   'P 1'
#
loop_
_entity.id
_entity.type
_entity.pdbx_description
1 polymer ?
#
loop_
_entity_poly.entity_id
_entity_poly.type
_entity_poly.pdbx_seq_one_letter_code
_entity_poly.pdbx_strand_id
1 'polypeptide(L)' 'MYKDDEKKFDVRVVKRYIEEGILTQEEYKAYLKNLPDVSSKVDEEYHFTFSPMSKRNEENPPAQESEGEDKP' A
#
# COMPACT_ATOMS: atom_id res chain seq x y z
N MET A 1 21.54 5.99 21.83
CA MET A 1 21.34 6.77 20.58
C MET A 1 21.40 5.79 19.43
N TYR A 2 20.27 5.44 18.82
CA TYR A 2 20.27 4.70 17.55
C TYR A 2 20.08 5.72 16.43
N LYS A 3 21.19 6.30 15.96
CA LYS A 3 21.20 7.18 14.80
C LYS A 3 21.85 6.43 13.64
N ASP A 4 21.16 5.39 13.16
CA ASP A 4 21.40 4.97 11.78
C ASP A 4 20.69 6.02 10.93
N ASP A 5 21.45 6.94 10.36
CA ASP A 5 20.92 7.98 9.48
C ASP A 5 20.17 7.39 8.28
N GLU A 6 20.38 6.11 7.97
CA GLU A 6 19.64 5.36 6.94
C GLU A 6 18.18 5.05 7.35
N LYS A 7 17.90 4.87 8.64
CA LYS A 7 16.53 4.55 9.12
C LYS A 7 15.55 5.71 8.98
N LYS A 8 16.05 6.94 8.76
CA LYS A 8 15.21 8.12 8.53
C LYS A 8 14.44 8.06 7.20
N PHE A 9 14.87 7.21 6.27
CA PHE A 9 14.25 7.03 4.96
C PHE A 9 13.34 5.78 4.87
N ASP A 10 13.05 5.14 6.01
CA ASP A 10 12.15 3.98 6.04
C ASP A 10 10.73 4.37 5.59
N VAL A 11 10.20 3.62 4.61
CA VAL A 11 8.90 3.88 3.96
C VAL A 11 7.72 3.94 4.94
N ARG A 12 7.84 3.29 6.10
CA ARG A 12 6.81 3.27 7.14
C ARG A 12 6.69 4.60 7.90
N VAL A 13 7.77 5.38 7.93
CA VAL A 13 7.88 6.61 8.73
C VAL A 13 8.19 7.86 7.91
N VAL A 14 8.69 7.70 6.68
CA VAL A 14 9.14 8.80 5.82
C VAL A 14 8.07 9.88 5.62
N LYS A 15 6.80 9.46 5.46
CA LYS A 15 5.68 10.40 5.30
C LYS A 15 5.52 11.28 6.54
N ARG A 16 5.48 10.65 7.72
CA ARG A 16 5.36 11.36 9.00
C ARG A 16 6.56 12.28 9.24
N TYR A 17 7.77 11.86 8.91
CA TYR A 17 8.96 12.71 9.08
C TYR A 17 8.98 13.93 8.16
N ILE A 18 8.37 13.84 6.97
CA ILE A 18 8.18 15.00 6.10
C ILE A 18 7.15 15.97 6.70
N GLU A 19 6.04 15.44 7.24
CA GLU A 19 5.00 16.25 7.88
C GLU A 19 5.50 16.93 9.17
N GLU A 20 6.33 16.25 9.94
CA GLU A 20 6.94 16.75 11.19
C GLU A 20 8.18 17.65 10.95
N GLY A 21 8.64 17.78 9.70
CA GLY A 21 9.82 18.59 9.35
C GLY A 21 11.16 17.98 9.78
N ILE A 22 11.17 16.70 10.18
CA ILE A 22 12.39 15.93 10.53
C ILE A 22 13.20 15.58 9.26
N LEU A 23 12.51 15.40 8.13
CA LEU A 23 13.10 15.12 6.83
C LEU A 23 12.46 16.04 5.79
N THR A 24 13.25 16.71 4.96
CA THR A 24 12.69 17.51 3.85
C THR A 24 12.39 16.65 2.63
N GLN A 25 11.45 17.13 1.80
CA GLN A 25 11.14 16.47 0.54
C GLN A 25 12.35 16.42 -0.41
N GLU A 26 13.24 17.41 -0.35
CA GLU A 26 14.46 17.48 -1.16
C GLU A 26 15.49 16.45 -0.74
N GLU A 27 15.71 16.28 0.57
CA GLU A 27 16.59 15.23 1.11
C GLU A 27 16.08 13.84 0.73
N TYR A 28 14.76 13.62 0.81
CA TYR A 28 14.18 12.35 0.38
C TYR A 28 14.39 12.10 -1.11
N LYS A 29 14.18 13.11 -1.96
CA LYS A 29 14.45 13.02 -3.41
C LYS A 29 15.93 12.73 -3.70
N ALA A 30 16.85 13.36 -2.97
CA ALA A 30 18.28 13.11 -3.11
C ALA A 30 18.65 11.67 -2.72
N TYR A 31 18.07 11.14 -1.64
CA TYR A 31 18.22 9.74 -1.25
C TYR A 31 17.74 8.79 -2.34
N LEU A 32 16.55 9.01 -2.90
CA LEU A 32 16.00 8.17 -3.97
C LEU A 32 16.87 8.15 -5.22
N LYS A 33 17.52 9.26 -5.58
CA LYS A 33 18.45 9.34 -6.71
C LYS A 33 19.73 8.52 -6.52
N ASN A 34 20.13 8.29 -5.27
CA ASN A 34 21.33 7.53 -4.93
C ASN A 34 21.07 6.03 -4.75
N LEU A 35 19.81 5.59 -4.82
CA LEU A 35 19.49 4.17 -4.74
C LEU A 35 20.04 3.43 -5.97
N PRO A 36 20.66 2.26 -5.79
CA PRO A 36 21.14 1.46 -6.91
C PRO A 36 19.94 1.00 -7.76
N ASP A 37 20.12 1.04 -9.08
CA ASP A 37 19.16 0.40 -9.99
C ASP A 37 19.25 -1.12 -9.81
N VAL A 38 18.16 -1.70 -9.30
CA VAL A 38 18.00 -3.14 -9.10
C VAL A 38 16.90 -3.72 -9.98
N SER A 39 16.42 -2.96 -10.98
CA SER A 39 15.39 -3.41 -11.93
C SER A 39 15.80 -4.66 -12.70
N SER A 40 17.10 -4.85 -12.92
CA SER A 40 17.68 -6.01 -13.60
C SER A 40 18.01 -7.19 -12.69
N LYS A 41 17.86 -7.05 -11.36
CA LYS A 41 18.12 -8.11 -10.37
C LYS A 41 16.86 -8.89 -10.00
N VAL A 42 15.89 -8.95 -10.91
CA VAL A 42 14.73 -9.82 -10.74
C VAL A 42 15.20 -11.25 -11.03
N ASP A 43 15.46 -12.01 -9.98
CA ASP A 43 15.71 -13.44 -10.12
C ASP A 43 14.45 -14.10 -10.72
N GLU A 44 14.61 -14.89 -11.78
CA GLU A 44 13.50 -15.60 -12.46
C GLU A 44 12.70 -16.50 -11.50
N GLU A 45 13.28 -16.85 -10.35
CA GLU A 45 12.63 -17.62 -9.28
C GLU A 45 11.51 -16.84 -8.57
N TYR A 46 11.54 -15.49 -8.59
CA TYR A 46 10.47 -14.62 -8.09
C TYR A 46 9.39 -14.38 -9.15
N HIS A 47 8.89 -15.45 -9.78
CA HIS A 47 7.57 -15.41 -10.39
C HIS A 47 6.54 -15.29 -9.26
N PHE A 48 6.18 -14.06 -8.91
CA PHE A 48 5.00 -13.73 -8.11
C PHE A 48 3.78 -14.27 -8.89
N THR A 49 3.46 -15.55 -8.69
CA THR A 49 2.15 -16.07 -9.04
C THR A 49 1.20 -15.41 -8.05
N PHE A 50 0.75 -14.20 -8.37
CA PHE A 50 -0.55 -13.76 -7.94
C PHE A 50 -1.50 -14.83 -8.49
N SER A 51 -1.77 -15.88 -7.72
CA SER A 51 -2.95 -16.69 -7.96
C SER A 51 -4.07 -15.68 -8.05
N PRO A 52 -4.74 -15.54 -9.21
CA PRO A 52 -5.80 -14.57 -9.35
C PRO A 52 -6.82 -14.90 -8.27
N MET A 53 -6.87 -14.05 -7.25
CA MET A 53 -7.88 -14.11 -6.22
C MET A 53 -9.17 -13.99 -7.00
N SER A 54 -9.88 -15.10 -7.17
CA SER A 54 -11.10 -15.16 -7.98
C SER A 54 -11.96 -13.98 -7.56
N LYS A 55 -12.26 -13.11 -8.52
CA LYS A 55 -13.23 -12.02 -8.35
C LYS A 55 -14.47 -12.67 -7.73
N ARG A 56 -14.69 -12.46 -6.43
CA ARG A 56 -15.98 -12.79 -5.82
C ARG A 56 -16.93 -11.80 -6.44
N ASN A 57 -17.73 -12.31 -7.38
CA ASN A 57 -18.74 -11.55 -8.08
C ASN A 57 -19.61 -10.79 -7.09
N GLU A 58 -19.83 -9.54 -7.45
CA GLU A 58 -21.00 -8.74 -7.10
C GLU A 58 -22.27 -9.62 -7.16
N GLU A 59 -22.85 -9.92 -6.01
CA GLU A 59 -24.26 -10.25 -5.93
C GLU A 59 -24.82 -9.58 -4.68
N ASN A 60 -25.32 -8.38 -4.91
CA ASN A 60 -26.11 -7.61 -3.97
C ASN A 60 -27.44 -8.38 -3.76
N PRO A 61 -27.78 -8.91 -2.58
CA PRO A 61 -29.09 -9.54 -2.42
C PRO A 61 -30.18 -8.46 -2.47
N PRO A 62 -31.25 -8.64 -3.26
CA PRO A 62 -32.36 -7.69 -3.28
C PRO A 62 -33.01 -7.63 -1.90
N ALA A 63 -33.22 -6.41 -1.42
CA ALA A 63 -34.01 -6.14 -0.22
C ALA A 63 -35.40 -6.75 -0.41
N GLN A 64 -35.76 -7.70 0.45
CA GLN A 64 -37.09 -8.27 0.49
C GLN A 64 -38.06 -7.22 1.04
N GLU A 65 -38.84 -6.60 0.16
CA GLU A 65 -40.09 -5.95 0.53
C GLU A 65 -41.08 -7.06 0.92
N SER A 66 -41.26 -7.28 2.22
CA SER A 66 -42.38 -8.08 2.71
C SER A 66 -43.61 -7.18 2.76
N GLU A 67 -44.52 -7.41 1.82
CA GLU A 67 -45.90 -6.92 1.84
C GLU A 67 -46.57 -7.37 3.16
N GLY A 68 -46.88 -6.40 4.01
CA GLY A 68 -47.75 -6.60 5.18
C GLY A 68 -49.20 -6.47 4.75
N GLU A 69 -49.82 -7.61 4.46
CA GLU A 69 -51.26 -7.76 4.25
C GLU A 69 -51.97 -7.56 5.60
N ASP A 70 -52.48 -6.35 5.87
CA ASP A 70 -53.33 -6.07 7.02
C ASP A 70 -54.80 -6.13 6.57
N LYS A 71 -55.48 -7.20 6.98
CA LYS A 71 -56.87 -7.51 6.62
C LYS A 71 -57.75 -7.33 7.86
N PRO A 72 -58.78 -6.48 7.83
CA PRO A 72 -59.85 -6.52 8.83
C PRO A 72 -60.85 -7.65 8.55
#